data_AF-A0A7J0FLI8-F1
#
_entry.id   AF-A0A7J0FLI8-F1
#
_cell.length_a   1.000
_cell.length_b   1.000
_cell.length_c   1.000
_cell.angle_alpha   90.00
_cell.angle_beta   90.00
_cell.angle_gamma   90.00
#
_symmetry.space_group_name_H-M   'P 1'
#
loop_
_entity.id
_entity.type
_entity.pdbx_description
1 polymer ?
#
loop_
_entity_poly.entity_id
_entity_poly.type
_entity_poly.pdbx_seq_one_letter_code
_entity_poly.pdbx_strand_id
1 'polypeptide(L)'
;MATNKLLLVLCLSLLASEAIGRQGQTQLGQAQQCRIQRLTASQPARQIESEGGVTELWDENEAQFQCAGVAPIRNILRPNSLSLPNFHPAPRLVYIERGQGLLGVSFPGCAETFQSSGRKGRHQQQEQEEQEQGRSSRRDQHQKIRRIRKGDVVALPPGVAHWCFNDGSEELVAVSITDLNHQANQLDQKLRAYYLAGGLPREGRHSQQGQDTFQNVLRGFDEELMAEAFNVPVEIVRRMKGEDGRGLIVNAQGMSMIRPDEREEEREYEGEPRSNGLEETWCTMRLHQNIDERTKADVYSKGAGQLNIVNQHKLPILRFMDMSAEKGKLFSEALYTPHWLINSHGIVYVTRGEAQVQIVDHSGQSIMNDRVKQGSMFVVPQYYAASMKAGRDGIEWLTFRTTGSPMRSPVAGYTSIFRAMPLQIITNSYQIAPSQAQDLKFNRGREGFFAAPRRSS
;
A
#
# COMPACT_ATOMS: atom_id res chain seq x y z
N MET A 1 48.78 -47.84 23.18
CA MET A 1 49.26 -46.46 22.97
C MET A 1 49.04 -45.92 21.55
N ALA A 2 48.16 -46.50 20.72
CA ALA A 2 47.87 -46.01 19.36
C ALA A 2 46.49 -45.36 19.21
N THR A 3 45.55 -45.60 20.13
CA THR A 3 44.17 -45.09 20.06
C THR A 3 44.00 -43.66 20.59
N ASN A 4 44.85 -43.19 21.51
CA ASN A 4 44.78 -41.81 22.03
C ASN A 4 45.39 -40.74 21.10
N LYS A 5 46.14 -41.12 20.06
CA LYS A 5 46.71 -40.15 19.10
C LYS A 5 45.74 -39.79 17.97
N LEU A 6 44.77 -40.65 17.66
CA LEU A 6 43.80 -40.40 16.59
C LEU A 6 42.71 -39.41 17.01
N LEU A 7 42.30 -39.43 18.29
CA LEU A 7 41.31 -38.47 18.81
C LEU A 7 41.85 -37.04 18.87
N LEU A 8 43.15 -36.85 19.14
CA LEU A 8 43.73 -35.51 19.23
C LEU A 8 43.84 -34.83 17.86
N VAL A 9 44.07 -35.61 16.79
CA VAL A 9 44.14 -35.08 15.42
C VAL A 9 42.75 -34.70 14.89
N LEU A 10 41.69 -35.46 15.24
CA LEU A 10 40.33 -35.09 14.85
C LEU A 10 39.81 -33.85 15.58
N CYS A 11 40.18 -33.63 16.85
CA CYS A 11 39.79 -32.42 17.59
C CYS A 11 40.50 -31.16 17.09
N LEU A 12 41.75 -31.27 16.60
CA LEU A 12 42.50 -30.13 16.05
C LEU A 12 42.07 -29.76 14.62
N SER A 13 41.54 -30.70 13.82
CA SER A 13 40.94 -30.36 12.52
C SER A 13 39.55 -29.72 12.63
N LEU A 14 38.81 -29.97 13.72
CA LEU A 14 37.49 -29.37 13.97
C LEU A 14 37.58 -27.93 14.53
N LEU A 15 38.70 -27.57 15.17
CA LEU A 15 38.94 -26.21 15.67
C LEU A 15 39.60 -25.27 14.63
N ALA A 16 40.14 -25.80 13.54
CA ALA A 16 40.75 -25.01 12.47
C ALA A 16 39.77 -24.59 11.36
N SER A 17 38.56 -25.14 11.33
CA SER A 17 37.51 -24.77 10.37
C SER A 17 36.60 -23.62 10.82
N GLU A 18 36.78 -23.08 12.04
CA GLU A 18 35.99 -21.94 12.54
C GLU A 18 36.66 -20.56 12.34
N ALA A 19 37.86 -20.49 11.75
CA ALA A 19 38.63 -19.23 11.68
C ALA A 19 38.74 -18.57 10.29
N ILE A 20 38.12 -19.12 9.23
CA ILE A 20 38.13 -18.49 7.90
C ILE A 20 36.71 -18.42 7.36
N GLY A 21 36.00 -17.39 7.85
CA GLY A 21 34.64 -17.06 7.45
C GLY A 21 34.22 -15.67 7.93
N ARG A 22 35.17 -14.72 8.04
CA ARG A 22 34.85 -13.30 8.27
C ARG A 22 34.87 -12.54 6.95
N GLN A 23 33.87 -12.83 6.13
CA GLN A 23 33.26 -11.84 5.26
C GLN A 23 31.76 -11.90 5.57
N GLY A 24 31.40 -11.28 6.69
CA GLY A 24 30.01 -11.19 7.13
C GLY A 24 29.23 -10.35 6.13
N GLN A 25 28.51 -11.03 5.24
CA GLN A 25 27.29 -10.49 4.66
C GLN A 25 26.39 -10.11 5.84
N THR A 26 26.08 -8.82 5.94
CA THR A 26 25.14 -8.27 6.92
C THR A 26 23.72 -8.74 6.59
N GLN A 27 23.41 -9.99 6.91
CA GLN A 27 22.03 -10.41 7.15
C GLN A 27 21.70 -10.03 8.59
N LEU A 28 21.04 -8.88 8.78
CA LEU A 28 20.42 -8.55 10.06
C LEU A 28 19.43 -9.68 10.41
N GLY A 29 19.65 -10.40 11.51
CA GLY A 29 18.81 -11.52 11.92
C GLY A 29 17.39 -11.07 12.30
N GLN A 30 16.40 -11.89 11.90
CA GLN A 30 14.95 -11.77 12.16
C GLN A 30 14.57 -11.30 13.59
N ALA A 31 15.38 -11.60 14.61
CA ALA A 31 15.11 -11.26 16.01
C ALA A 31 15.39 -9.79 16.41
N GLN A 32 16.02 -8.96 15.56
CA GLN A 32 16.38 -7.57 15.90
C GLN A 32 15.82 -6.49 14.97
N GLN A 33 15.02 -6.85 13.96
CA GLN A 33 14.56 -5.91 12.91
C GLN A 33 13.85 -4.66 13.45
N CYS A 34 13.23 -4.73 14.63
CA CYS A 34 12.52 -3.61 15.26
C CYS A 34 13.25 -2.93 16.43
N ARG A 35 14.54 -3.20 16.68
CA ARG A 35 15.30 -2.47 17.71
C ARG A 35 15.79 -1.11 17.18
N ILE A 36 14.86 -0.18 17.02
CA ILE A 36 15.13 1.13 16.43
C ILE A 36 15.52 2.15 17.51
N GLN A 37 16.71 2.72 17.40
CA GLN A 37 17.20 3.76 18.33
C GLN A 37 16.61 5.14 18.04
N ARG A 38 16.39 5.45 16.77
CA ARG A 38 15.81 6.70 16.31
C ARG A 38 15.00 6.47 15.03
N LEU A 39 13.80 7.02 14.99
CA LEU A 39 12.95 7.11 13.81
C LEU A 39 12.98 8.55 13.28
N THR A 40 12.90 8.68 11.96
CA THR A 40 12.81 9.95 11.27
C THR A 40 11.80 9.87 10.14
N ALA A 41 11.17 10.99 9.83
CA ALA A 41 10.38 11.10 8.60
C ALA A 41 11.28 10.85 7.38
N SER A 42 10.87 9.92 6.52
CA SER A 42 11.55 9.55 5.28
C SER A 42 10.85 10.14 4.04
N GLN A 43 11.64 10.33 3.00
CA GLN A 43 11.26 10.78 1.67
C GLN A 43 11.71 9.71 0.66
N PRO A 44 11.16 9.70 -0.57
CA PRO A 44 11.65 8.79 -1.59
C PRO A 44 13.16 8.97 -1.80
N ALA A 45 13.90 7.86 -1.79
CA ALA A 45 15.35 7.83 -1.93
C ALA A 45 15.78 7.71 -3.40
N ARG A 46 14.90 7.16 -4.26
CA ARG A 46 15.17 6.95 -5.69
C ARG A 46 13.97 7.30 -6.54
N GLN A 47 14.23 7.72 -7.78
CA GLN A 47 13.22 7.99 -8.79
C GLN A 47 13.57 7.25 -10.07
N ILE A 48 12.55 6.72 -10.74
CA ILE A 48 12.65 6.08 -12.05
C ILE A 48 11.80 6.91 -13.01
N GLU A 49 12.48 7.67 -13.87
CA GLU A 49 11.85 8.42 -14.94
C GLU A 49 11.37 7.46 -16.04
N SER A 50 10.15 7.68 -16.52
CA SER A 50 9.56 6.97 -17.66
C SER A 50 8.90 7.98 -18.59
N GLU A 51 8.61 7.56 -19.82
CA GLU A 51 8.01 8.42 -20.86
C GLU A 51 6.73 9.12 -20.35
N GLY A 52 5.83 8.35 -19.72
CA GLY A 52 4.53 8.81 -19.25
C GLY A 52 4.45 9.21 -17.77
N GLY A 53 5.57 9.26 -17.03
CA GLY A 53 5.51 9.53 -15.60
C GLY A 53 6.76 9.16 -14.81
N VAL A 54 6.60 9.13 -13.48
CA VAL A 54 7.69 8.87 -12.53
C VAL A 54 7.26 7.82 -11.51
N THR A 55 8.17 6.89 -11.20
CA THR A 55 8.05 5.96 -10.07
C THR A 55 9.08 6.32 -9.01
N GLU A 56 8.63 6.71 -7.83
CA GLU A 56 9.46 7.07 -6.69
C GLU A 56 9.45 5.96 -5.65
N LEU A 57 10.64 5.64 -5.11
CA LEU A 57 10.87 4.52 -4.20
C LEU A 57 11.50 5.03 -2.91
N TRP A 58 10.92 4.62 -1.78
CA TRP A 58 11.61 4.72 -0.49
C TRP A 58 12.68 3.63 -0.40
N ASP A 59 13.72 3.86 0.39
CA ASP A 59 14.75 2.84 0.61
C ASP A 59 14.21 1.76 1.56
N GLU A 60 13.86 0.59 0.99
CA GLU A 60 13.36 -0.56 1.76
C GLU A 60 14.34 -1.03 2.84
N ASN A 61 15.63 -0.68 2.75
CA ASN A 61 16.65 -1.04 3.74
C ASN A 61 16.66 -0.13 4.97
N GLU A 62 15.90 0.98 4.99
CA GLU A 62 15.75 1.76 6.21
C GLU A 62 15.17 0.89 7.33
N ALA A 63 15.74 1.01 8.54
CA ALA A 63 15.36 0.19 9.69
C ALA A 63 13.85 0.21 9.99
N GLN A 64 13.18 1.33 9.69
CA GLN A 64 11.74 1.47 9.89
C GLN A 64 10.91 0.59 8.94
N PHE A 65 11.31 0.49 7.67
CA PHE A 65 10.62 -0.32 6.67
C PHE A 65 11.00 -1.80 6.77
N GLN A 66 12.24 -2.10 7.16
CA GLN A 66 12.65 -3.46 7.54
C GLN A 66 11.87 -3.97 8.75
N CYS A 67 11.69 -3.14 9.80
CA CYS A 67 10.89 -3.50 10.96
C CYS A 67 9.41 -3.77 10.59
N ALA A 68 8.82 -2.92 9.76
CA ALA A 68 7.43 -3.11 9.31
C ALA A 68 7.28 -4.20 8.24
N GLY A 69 8.36 -4.63 7.60
CA GLY A 69 8.32 -5.62 6.52
C GLY A 69 7.67 -5.11 5.24
N VAL A 70 7.94 -3.86 4.85
CA VAL A 70 7.20 -3.19 3.77
C VAL A 70 8.09 -2.49 2.76
N ALA A 71 7.58 -2.34 1.52
CA ALA A 71 8.19 -1.49 0.49
C ALA A 71 7.22 -0.40 0.02
N PRO A 72 7.50 0.88 0.32
CA PRO A 72 6.71 2.01 -0.17
C PRO A 72 7.08 2.47 -1.57
N ILE A 73 6.07 2.80 -2.37
CA ILE A 73 6.21 3.28 -3.75
C ILE A 73 5.19 4.39 -4.01
N ARG A 74 5.60 5.45 -4.72
CA ARG A 74 4.70 6.49 -5.26
C ARG A 74 4.83 6.53 -6.78
N ASN A 75 3.71 6.38 -7.49
CA ASN A 75 3.65 6.50 -8.94
C ASN A 75 2.91 7.78 -9.33
N ILE A 76 3.46 8.51 -10.28
CA ILE A 76 2.92 9.76 -10.82
C ILE A 76 2.75 9.55 -12.33
N LEU A 77 1.50 9.43 -12.79
CA LEU A 77 1.17 9.22 -14.20
C LEU A 77 0.68 10.53 -14.80
N ARG A 78 1.33 10.98 -15.88
CA ARG A 78 0.88 12.14 -16.67
C ARG A 78 -0.45 11.81 -17.37
N PRO A 79 -1.22 12.83 -17.81
CA PRO A 79 -2.40 12.61 -18.64
C PRO A 79 -2.11 11.72 -19.84
N ASN A 80 -3.04 10.82 -20.18
CA ASN A 80 -2.91 9.84 -21.26
C ASN A 80 -1.71 8.90 -21.14
N SER A 81 -1.32 8.54 -19.92
CA SER A 81 -0.20 7.62 -19.67
C SER A 81 -0.66 6.31 -19.05
N LEU A 82 0.02 5.22 -19.41
CA LEU A 82 -0.25 3.86 -18.99
C LEU A 82 0.91 3.32 -18.15
N SER A 83 0.65 3.03 -16.88
CA SER A 83 1.50 2.13 -16.09
C SER A 83 1.37 0.72 -16.64
N LEU A 84 2.49 0.19 -17.13
CA LEU A 84 2.51 -1.08 -17.85
C LEU A 84 2.08 -2.26 -16.96
N PRO A 85 1.50 -3.33 -17.56
CA PRO A 85 1.04 -4.48 -16.81
C PRO A 85 2.15 -5.18 -16.04
N ASN A 86 1.92 -5.46 -14.76
CA ASN A 86 2.85 -6.14 -13.88
C ASN A 86 2.14 -6.88 -12.74
N PHE A 87 2.86 -7.75 -12.05
CA PHE A 87 2.38 -8.46 -10.86
C PHE A 87 3.48 -8.56 -9.78
N HIS A 88 3.08 -8.82 -8.53
CA HIS A 88 3.97 -8.91 -7.38
C HIS A 88 3.73 -10.19 -6.58
N PRO A 89 4.74 -10.75 -5.91
CA PRO A 89 4.57 -11.93 -5.05
C PRO A 89 3.89 -11.60 -3.70
N ALA A 90 3.81 -10.31 -3.36
CA ALA A 90 3.27 -9.79 -2.11
C ALA A 90 2.03 -8.91 -2.37
N PRO A 91 1.05 -8.87 -1.44
CA PRO A 91 -0.09 -7.98 -1.56
C PRO A 91 0.35 -6.51 -1.52
N ARG A 92 -0.38 -5.66 -2.24
CA ARG A 92 -0.16 -4.21 -2.27
C ARG A 92 -1.46 -3.47 -2.01
N LEU A 93 -1.41 -2.51 -1.09
CA LEU A 93 -2.48 -1.55 -0.86
C LEU A 93 -2.09 -0.19 -1.44
N VAL A 94 -2.94 0.39 -2.27
CA VAL A 94 -2.70 1.65 -2.99
C VAL A 94 -3.72 2.68 -2.54
N TYR A 95 -3.29 3.92 -2.32
CA TYR A 95 -4.16 5.07 -2.11
C TYR A 95 -3.97 6.06 -3.26
N ILE A 96 -5.08 6.45 -3.87
CA ILE A 96 -5.10 7.48 -4.91
C ILE A 96 -5.14 8.85 -4.24
N GLU A 97 -3.99 9.53 -4.22
CA GLU A 97 -3.82 10.85 -3.58
C GLU A 97 -4.43 11.98 -4.43
N ARG A 98 -4.31 11.86 -5.75
CA ARG A 98 -4.73 12.88 -6.73
C ARG A 98 -5.13 12.24 -8.05
N GLY A 99 -6.03 12.88 -8.78
CA GLY A 99 -6.44 12.48 -10.12
C GLY A 99 -7.46 11.33 -10.13
N GLN A 100 -7.66 10.80 -11.33
CA GLN A 100 -8.52 9.66 -11.61
C GLN A 100 -7.95 8.87 -12.78
N GLY A 101 -8.40 7.62 -12.93
CA GLY A 101 -7.93 6.76 -13.99
C GLY A 101 -8.76 5.49 -14.11
N LEU A 102 -8.22 4.56 -14.87
CA LEU A 102 -8.77 3.24 -15.12
C LEU A 102 -7.78 2.20 -14.64
N LEU A 103 -8.28 1.19 -13.94
CA LEU A 103 -7.52 0.08 -13.41
C LEU A 103 -8.05 -1.22 -14.01
N GLY A 104 -7.17 -1.94 -14.70
CA GLY A 104 -7.39 -3.33 -15.05
C GLY A 104 -6.69 -4.25 -14.05
N VAL A 105 -7.40 -5.28 -13.60
CA VAL A 105 -6.84 -6.37 -12.80
C VAL A 105 -7.29 -7.68 -13.44
N SER A 106 -6.33 -8.50 -13.84
CA SER A 106 -6.55 -9.78 -14.48
C SER A 106 -6.59 -10.88 -13.42
N PHE A 107 -7.79 -11.38 -13.12
CA PHE A 107 -7.98 -12.54 -12.28
C PHE A 107 -7.81 -13.82 -13.10
N PRO A 108 -6.83 -14.68 -12.77
CA PRO A 108 -6.63 -15.94 -13.47
C PRO A 108 -7.89 -16.82 -13.43
N GLY A 109 -8.29 -17.35 -14.59
CA GLY A 109 -9.47 -18.23 -14.72
C GLY A 109 -10.82 -17.50 -14.82
N CYS A 110 -10.86 -16.17 -14.76
CA CYS A 110 -12.07 -15.40 -14.99
C CYS A 110 -12.25 -15.04 -16.47
N ALA A 111 -13.49 -15.13 -16.96
CA ALA A 111 -13.83 -14.82 -18.35
C ALA A 111 -13.82 -13.31 -18.65
N GLU A 112 -13.70 -12.97 -19.93
CA GLU A 112 -13.84 -11.62 -20.45
C GLU A 112 -15.31 -11.19 -20.47
N THR A 113 -15.75 -10.53 -19.40
CA THR A 113 -17.14 -10.10 -19.24
C THR A 113 -17.48 -8.79 -19.94
N PHE A 114 -16.49 -8.02 -20.39
CA PHE A 114 -16.69 -6.79 -21.17
C PHE A 114 -16.42 -7.11 -22.63
N GLN A 115 -17.44 -7.03 -23.48
CA GLN A 115 -17.36 -7.46 -24.88
C GLN A 115 -18.01 -6.41 -25.80
N SER A 116 -17.41 -6.17 -26.97
CA SER A 116 -17.91 -5.17 -27.94
C SER A 116 -19.20 -5.59 -28.66
N SER A 117 -19.65 -6.85 -28.52
CA SER A 117 -20.78 -7.41 -29.27
C SER A 117 -21.96 -7.75 -28.36
N GLY A 118 -23.02 -6.94 -28.38
CA GLY A 118 -24.30 -7.35 -27.79
C GLY A 118 -25.33 -6.28 -27.37
N ARG A 119 -25.39 -5.08 -27.99
CA ARG A 119 -26.50 -4.12 -27.77
C ARG A 119 -27.80 -4.63 -28.43
N LYS A 120 -28.33 -5.78 -27.98
CA LYS A 120 -29.70 -6.23 -28.29
C LYS A 120 -30.69 -5.42 -27.45
N GLY A 121 -30.81 -4.14 -27.77
CA GLY A 121 -31.64 -3.19 -27.04
C GLY A 121 -31.95 -1.94 -27.87
N ARG A 122 -32.90 -2.08 -28.79
CA ARG A 122 -33.80 -1.02 -29.31
C ARG A 122 -33.22 0.26 -29.95
N HIS A 123 -32.02 0.23 -30.54
CA HIS A 123 -31.55 1.30 -31.43
C HIS A 123 -30.96 0.75 -32.74
N GLN A 124 -31.78 0.02 -33.50
CA GLN A 124 -31.36 -0.59 -34.78
C GLN A 124 -31.54 0.34 -35.99
N GLN A 125 -31.56 1.66 -35.81
CA GLN A 125 -31.75 2.61 -36.93
C GLN A 125 -30.62 3.64 -37.10
N GLN A 126 -29.53 3.56 -36.33
CA GLN A 126 -28.40 4.50 -36.48
C GLN A 126 -27.04 3.85 -36.74
N GLU A 127 -26.92 2.51 -36.70
CA GLU A 127 -25.66 1.81 -36.98
C GLU A 127 -25.46 1.44 -38.45
N GLN A 128 -26.42 1.75 -39.34
CA GLN A 128 -26.28 1.51 -40.78
C GLN A 128 -25.56 2.63 -41.54
N GLU A 129 -25.33 3.82 -40.94
CA GLU A 129 -24.63 4.92 -41.62
C GLU A 129 -23.13 5.02 -41.27
N GLU A 130 -22.65 4.34 -40.21
CA GLU A 130 -21.21 4.38 -39.84
C GLU A 130 -20.37 3.25 -40.45
N GLN A 131 -20.98 2.31 -41.20
CA GLN A 131 -20.23 1.23 -41.87
C GLN A 131 -19.52 1.67 -43.17
N GLU A 132 -19.78 2.88 -43.69
CA GLU A 132 -19.14 3.38 -44.92
C GLU A 132 -17.82 4.14 -44.72
N GLN A 133 -17.37 4.37 -43.48
CA GLN A 133 -16.09 5.05 -43.21
C GLN A 133 -15.09 4.19 -42.45
N GLY A 134 -14.59 3.11 -43.06
CA GLY A 134 -13.21 2.60 -42.92
C GLY A 134 -12.62 2.30 -41.53
N ARG A 135 -13.36 2.45 -40.44
CA ARG A 135 -12.95 2.09 -39.08
C ARG A 135 -13.55 0.73 -38.79
N SER A 136 -12.76 -0.32 -39.03
CA SER A 136 -13.06 -1.65 -38.49
C SER A 136 -13.32 -1.49 -37.00
N SER A 137 -14.57 -1.59 -36.56
CA SER A 137 -14.91 -1.75 -35.15
C SER A 137 -14.16 -3.00 -34.68
N ARG A 138 -13.04 -2.82 -33.98
CA ARG A 138 -12.24 -3.94 -33.48
C ARG A 138 -13.08 -4.67 -32.47
N ARG A 139 -13.45 -5.91 -32.80
CA ARG A 139 -14.10 -6.81 -31.85
C ARG A 139 -13.10 -7.07 -30.72
N ASP A 140 -13.44 -6.63 -29.52
CA ASP A 140 -12.57 -6.74 -28.35
C ASP A 140 -13.36 -7.35 -27.19
N GLN A 141 -12.65 -8.05 -26.31
CA GLN A 141 -13.17 -8.67 -25.11
C GLN A 141 -12.08 -8.64 -24.04
N HIS A 142 -12.42 -8.16 -22.85
CA HIS A 142 -11.50 -8.15 -21.72
C HIS A 142 -12.25 -8.27 -20.39
N GLN A 143 -11.50 -8.46 -19.30
CA GLN A 143 -12.07 -8.47 -17.95
C GLN A 143 -12.52 -7.06 -17.53
N LYS A 144 -13.30 -7.00 -16.43
CA LYS A 144 -13.83 -5.77 -15.85
C LYS A 144 -12.75 -4.73 -15.58
N ILE A 145 -12.94 -3.54 -16.14
CA ILE A 145 -12.15 -2.34 -15.87
C ILE A 145 -12.83 -1.56 -14.75
N ARG A 146 -12.03 -0.93 -13.89
CA ARG A 146 -12.53 -0.21 -12.71
C ARG A 146 -12.11 1.25 -12.79
N ARG A 147 -13.07 2.16 -12.70
CA ARG A 147 -12.79 3.57 -12.41
C ARG A 147 -12.14 3.68 -11.04
N ILE A 148 -11.04 4.42 -10.96
CA ILE A 148 -10.39 4.80 -9.70
C ILE A 148 -10.26 6.32 -9.65
N ARG A 149 -10.38 6.90 -8.47
CA ARG A 149 -10.32 8.35 -8.24
C ARG A 149 -9.68 8.67 -6.91
N LYS A 150 -9.32 9.94 -6.72
CA LYS A 150 -8.84 10.48 -5.46
C LYS A 150 -9.67 9.97 -4.27
N GLY A 151 -8.96 9.49 -3.26
CA GLY A 151 -9.55 8.93 -2.06
C GLY A 151 -9.76 7.42 -2.11
N ASP A 152 -9.62 6.77 -3.26
CA ASP A 152 -9.76 5.31 -3.32
C ASP A 152 -8.58 4.60 -2.67
N VAL A 153 -8.89 3.63 -1.81
CA VAL A 153 -7.97 2.61 -1.33
C VAL A 153 -8.19 1.36 -2.18
N VAL A 154 -7.21 1.00 -2.99
CA VAL A 154 -7.23 -0.12 -3.94
C VAL A 154 -6.39 -1.27 -3.41
N ALA A 155 -6.99 -2.46 -3.38
CA ALA A 155 -6.43 -3.72 -2.96
C ALA A 155 -5.94 -4.52 -4.18
N LEU A 156 -4.65 -4.81 -4.23
CA LEU A 156 -4.01 -5.63 -5.26
C LEU A 156 -3.44 -6.90 -4.63
N PRO A 157 -4.08 -8.07 -4.83
CA PRO A 157 -3.59 -9.36 -4.36
C PRO A 157 -2.21 -9.74 -4.90
N PRO A 158 -1.50 -10.65 -4.24
CA PRO A 158 -0.28 -11.23 -4.79
C PRO A 158 -0.61 -12.06 -6.04
N GLY A 159 0.27 -12.00 -7.04
CA GLY A 159 0.23 -12.78 -8.28
C GLY A 159 -0.73 -12.27 -9.36
N VAL A 160 -1.63 -11.32 -9.06
CA VAL A 160 -2.56 -10.80 -10.08
C VAL A 160 -1.91 -9.71 -10.93
N ALA A 161 -1.99 -9.86 -12.25
CA ALA A 161 -1.51 -8.85 -13.18
C ALA A 161 -2.45 -7.64 -13.17
N HIS A 162 -1.89 -6.44 -13.14
CA HIS A 162 -2.66 -5.20 -13.14
C HIS A 162 -1.94 -4.10 -13.92
N TRP A 163 -2.72 -3.16 -14.43
CA TRP A 163 -2.26 -1.98 -15.17
C TRP A 163 -3.14 -0.78 -14.82
N CYS A 164 -2.60 0.43 -14.97
CA CYS A 164 -3.33 1.65 -14.67
C CYS A 164 -3.16 2.70 -15.77
N PHE A 165 -4.26 3.24 -16.26
CA PHE A 165 -4.29 4.28 -17.29
C PHE A 165 -4.86 5.57 -16.73
N ASN A 166 -4.15 6.69 -16.93
CA ASN A 166 -4.66 8.01 -16.60
C ASN A 166 -5.43 8.59 -17.80
N ASP A 167 -6.76 8.48 -17.77
CA ASP A 167 -7.67 9.12 -18.73
C ASP A 167 -8.14 10.52 -18.28
N GLY A 168 -7.58 11.05 -17.19
CA GLY A 168 -7.85 12.39 -16.67
C GLY A 168 -6.98 13.48 -17.30
N SER A 169 -7.31 14.73 -17.00
CA SER A 169 -6.57 15.91 -17.45
C SER A 169 -5.45 16.35 -16.51
N GLU A 170 -5.43 15.85 -15.28
CA GLU A 170 -4.37 16.09 -14.30
C GLU A 170 -3.51 14.84 -14.06
N GLU A 171 -2.40 15.00 -13.36
CA GLU A 171 -1.58 13.86 -12.93
C GLU A 171 -2.37 12.96 -11.96
N LEU A 172 -2.30 11.66 -12.20
CA LEU A 172 -2.75 10.63 -11.28
C LEU A 172 -1.59 10.28 -10.34
N VAL A 173 -1.77 10.51 -9.04
CA VAL A 173 -0.75 10.22 -8.01
C VAL A 173 -1.25 9.09 -7.13
N ALA A 174 -0.52 7.98 -7.12
CA ALA A 174 -0.84 6.78 -6.36
C ALA A 174 0.30 6.45 -5.39
N VAL A 175 0.00 6.42 -4.08
CA VAL A 175 0.95 6.02 -3.03
C VAL A 175 0.59 4.62 -2.56
N SER A 176 1.56 3.73 -2.43
CA SER A 176 1.29 2.33 -2.13
C SER A 176 2.32 1.72 -1.19
N ILE A 177 1.87 0.68 -0.48
CA ILE A 177 2.70 -0.16 0.37
C ILE A 177 2.54 -1.61 -0.09
N THR A 178 3.65 -2.29 -0.35
CA THR A 178 3.71 -3.74 -0.52
C THR A 178 4.14 -4.40 0.79
N ASP A 179 3.37 -5.37 1.28
CA ASP A 179 3.71 -6.14 2.49
C ASP A 179 4.62 -7.32 2.15
N LEU A 180 5.92 -7.14 2.36
CA LEU A 180 6.97 -8.11 2.05
C LEU A 180 6.98 -9.28 3.05
N ASN A 181 6.41 -9.11 4.25
CA ASN A 181 6.35 -10.13 5.30
C ASN A 181 5.07 -10.96 5.26
N HIS A 182 4.15 -10.66 4.34
CA HIS A 182 2.92 -11.41 4.19
C HIS A 182 3.20 -12.88 3.83
N GLN A 183 2.45 -13.80 4.44
CA GLN A 183 2.58 -15.26 4.23
C GLN A 183 2.47 -15.73 2.77
N ALA A 184 1.84 -14.93 1.90
CA ALA A 184 1.74 -15.22 0.47
C ALA A 184 3.06 -15.01 -0.28
N ASN A 185 3.96 -14.18 0.25
CA ASN A 185 5.29 -13.97 -0.29
C ASN A 185 6.24 -15.08 0.19
N GLN A 186 6.33 -16.15 -0.60
CA GLN A 186 7.17 -17.32 -0.29
C GLN A 186 8.61 -17.19 -0.79
N LEU A 187 9.02 -16.01 -1.24
CA LEU A 187 10.37 -15.75 -1.75
C LEU A 187 11.28 -15.27 -0.62
N ASP A 188 11.44 -13.95 -0.50
CA ASP A 188 12.17 -13.29 0.57
C ASP A 188 11.62 -11.87 0.77
N GLN A 189 12.14 -11.15 1.76
CA GLN A 189 11.68 -9.81 2.15
C GLN A 189 12.25 -8.69 1.24
N LYS A 190 12.26 -8.90 -0.08
CA LYS A 190 12.68 -7.89 -1.07
C LYS A 190 11.56 -7.57 -2.05
N LEU A 191 11.42 -6.29 -2.39
CA LEU A 191 10.48 -5.88 -3.41
C LEU A 191 10.81 -6.53 -4.77
N ARG A 192 9.82 -7.18 -5.38
CA ARG A 192 9.89 -7.70 -6.75
C ARG A 192 8.66 -7.32 -7.53
N ALA A 193 8.88 -6.87 -8.77
CA ALA A 193 7.87 -6.45 -9.71
C ALA A 193 8.11 -7.13 -11.06
N TYR A 194 7.23 -8.07 -11.39
CA TYR A 194 7.29 -8.83 -12.62
C TYR A 194 6.46 -8.13 -13.69
N TYR A 195 7.12 -7.40 -14.58
CA TYR A 195 6.48 -6.71 -15.68
C TYR A 195 6.21 -7.66 -16.84
N LEU A 196 5.10 -7.44 -17.55
CA LEU A 196 4.74 -8.15 -18.77
C LEU A 196 5.07 -7.34 -20.04
N ALA A 197 5.49 -6.09 -19.88
CA ALA A 197 5.93 -5.21 -20.95
C ALA A 197 6.90 -4.15 -20.40
N GLY A 198 7.70 -3.55 -21.29
CA GLY A 198 8.63 -2.47 -20.93
C GLY A 198 9.82 -2.96 -20.13
N GLY A 199 10.29 -2.15 -19.18
CA GLY A 199 11.39 -2.48 -18.27
C GLY A 199 12.21 -1.23 -17.90
N LEU A 200 13.18 -1.38 -16.99
CA LEU A 200 13.97 -0.23 -16.54
C LEU A 200 14.73 0.45 -17.69
N PRO A 201 14.65 1.80 -17.78
CA PRO A 201 15.52 2.59 -18.64
C PRO A 201 16.99 2.35 -18.30
N ARG A 202 17.88 2.62 -19.26
CA ARG A 202 19.33 2.39 -19.09
C ARG A 202 19.91 3.13 -17.88
N GLU A 203 19.42 4.32 -17.55
CA GLU A 203 19.86 5.10 -16.38
C GLU A 203 19.42 4.47 -15.05
N GLY A 204 18.27 3.79 -15.00
CA GLY A 204 17.78 3.07 -13.81
C GLY A 204 18.56 1.79 -13.49
N ARG A 205 19.46 1.34 -14.39
CA ARG A 205 20.24 0.11 -14.26
C ARG A 205 21.54 0.26 -13.47
N HIS A 206 21.93 1.49 -13.10
CA HIS A 206 23.19 1.72 -12.36
C HIS A 206 23.17 1.18 -10.92
N SER A 207 22.02 0.72 -10.42
CA SER A 207 21.91 0.00 -9.14
C SER A 207 21.54 -1.47 -9.37
N GLN A 208 22.31 -2.41 -8.80
CA GLN A 208 21.98 -3.85 -8.83
C GLN A 208 20.56 -4.12 -8.30
N GLN A 209 20.14 -3.39 -7.27
CA GLN A 209 18.81 -3.49 -6.67
C GLN A 209 17.68 -3.06 -7.64
N GLY A 210 17.92 -2.09 -8.54
CA GLY A 210 16.96 -1.74 -9.59
C GLY A 210 16.76 -2.88 -10.59
N GLN A 211 17.88 -3.42 -11.12
CA GLN A 211 17.84 -4.51 -12.10
C GLN A 211 17.11 -5.74 -11.58
N ASP A 212 17.24 -6.12 -10.31
CA ASP A 212 16.55 -7.31 -9.82
C ASP A 212 15.05 -7.09 -9.53
N THR A 213 14.61 -5.83 -9.42
CA THR A 213 13.25 -5.50 -8.97
C THR A 213 12.25 -5.33 -10.10
N PHE A 214 12.60 -4.64 -11.19
CA PHE A 214 11.64 -4.22 -12.23
C PHE A 214 12.01 -4.81 -13.61
N GLN A 215 11.64 -6.07 -13.84
CA GLN A 215 12.03 -6.81 -15.05
C GLN A 215 10.84 -7.29 -15.85
N ASN A 216 10.97 -7.20 -17.18
CA ASN A 216 10.03 -7.84 -18.10
C ASN A 216 10.33 -9.34 -18.16
N VAL A 217 9.44 -10.16 -17.60
CA VAL A 217 9.63 -11.61 -17.51
C VAL A 217 9.71 -12.29 -18.87
N LEU A 218 9.08 -11.69 -19.89
CA LEU A 218 9.07 -12.25 -21.24
C LEU A 218 10.48 -12.28 -21.86
N ARG A 219 11.40 -11.44 -21.38
CA ARG A 219 12.79 -11.40 -21.86
C ARG A 219 13.56 -12.69 -21.59
N GLY A 220 13.21 -13.40 -20.52
CA GLY A 220 13.89 -14.64 -20.13
C GLY A 220 13.50 -15.86 -20.96
N PHE A 221 12.43 -15.79 -21.74
CA PHE A 221 11.95 -16.92 -22.55
C PHE A 221 12.60 -16.97 -23.93
N ASP A 222 12.74 -18.19 -24.46
CA ASP A 222 13.14 -18.46 -25.83
C ASP A 222 12.14 -17.85 -26.84
N GLU A 223 12.63 -17.27 -27.95
CA GLU A 223 11.77 -16.52 -28.88
C GLU A 223 10.88 -17.44 -29.70
N GLU A 224 11.46 -18.54 -30.19
CA GLU A 224 10.79 -19.54 -31.00
C GLU A 224 9.71 -20.27 -30.19
N LEU A 225 10.03 -20.67 -28.95
CA LEU A 225 9.07 -21.27 -28.03
C LEU A 225 7.88 -20.35 -27.76
N MET A 226 8.13 -19.06 -27.55
CA MET A 226 7.06 -18.08 -27.31
C MET A 226 6.23 -17.80 -28.58
N ALA A 227 6.88 -17.79 -29.75
CA ALA A 227 6.19 -17.62 -31.03
C ALA A 227 5.25 -18.79 -31.29
N GLU A 228 5.68 -20.01 -30.97
CA GLU A 228 4.85 -21.22 -31.00
C GLU A 228 3.70 -21.13 -29.98
N ALA A 229 4.00 -20.80 -28.71
CA ALA A 229 2.99 -20.74 -27.65
C ALA A 229 1.88 -19.71 -27.90
N PHE A 230 2.23 -18.54 -28.44
CA PHE A 230 1.25 -17.52 -28.82
C PHE A 230 0.67 -17.72 -30.23
N ASN A 231 1.24 -18.64 -31.02
CA ASN A 231 0.92 -18.83 -32.43
C ASN A 231 1.00 -17.53 -33.25
N VAL A 232 2.15 -16.85 -33.16
CA VAL A 232 2.43 -15.56 -33.81
C VAL A 232 3.80 -15.56 -34.50
N PRO A 233 4.04 -14.67 -35.47
CA PRO A 233 5.38 -14.46 -36.01
C PRO A 233 6.39 -14.07 -34.92
N VAL A 234 7.62 -14.59 -35.02
CA VAL A 234 8.70 -14.34 -34.04
C VAL A 234 9.03 -12.84 -33.90
N GLU A 235 8.80 -12.04 -34.93
CA GLU A 235 8.97 -10.58 -34.89
C GLU A 235 8.02 -9.89 -33.92
N ILE A 236 6.86 -10.49 -33.61
CA ILE A 236 5.95 -9.99 -32.57
C ILE A 236 6.55 -10.27 -31.19
N VAL A 237 7.07 -11.48 -30.97
CA VAL A 237 7.74 -11.85 -29.71
C VAL A 237 8.97 -10.98 -29.46
N ARG A 238 9.80 -10.75 -30.49
CA ARG A 238 10.95 -9.82 -30.40
C ARG A 238 10.53 -8.42 -29.95
N ARG A 239 9.38 -7.92 -30.42
CA ARG A 239 8.81 -6.64 -29.96
C ARG A 239 8.32 -6.70 -28.52
N MET A 240 7.68 -7.79 -28.10
CA MET A 240 7.23 -7.99 -26.70
C MET A 240 8.40 -8.02 -25.71
N LYS A 241 9.54 -8.58 -26.15
CA LYS A 241 10.78 -8.65 -25.36
C LYS A 241 11.62 -7.38 -25.43
N GLY A 242 11.42 -6.56 -26.47
CA GLY A 242 12.26 -5.42 -26.81
C GLY A 242 12.46 -4.39 -25.68
N GLU A 243 13.63 -3.74 -25.71
CA GLU A 243 13.89 -2.53 -24.94
C GLU A 243 13.64 -1.31 -25.82
N ASP A 244 12.67 -0.47 -25.44
CA ASP A 244 12.39 0.79 -26.14
C ASP A 244 12.79 2.03 -25.32
N GLY A 245 13.34 1.83 -24.12
CA GLY A 245 13.78 2.90 -23.22
C GLY A 245 12.64 3.73 -22.61
N ARG A 246 11.37 3.42 -22.88
CA ARG A 246 10.21 4.20 -22.42
C ARG A 246 9.90 4.00 -20.93
N GLY A 247 10.46 2.95 -20.33
CA GLY A 247 10.40 2.71 -18.89
C GLY A 247 9.21 1.87 -18.45
N LEU A 248 8.67 2.19 -17.27
CA LEU A 248 7.57 1.46 -16.62
C LEU A 248 6.19 2.09 -16.89
N ILE A 249 6.18 3.36 -17.31
CA ILE A 249 5.00 4.16 -17.59
C ILE A 249 5.17 4.78 -18.99
N VAL A 250 4.26 4.48 -19.91
CA VAL A 250 4.35 4.91 -21.32
C VAL A 250 3.26 5.91 -21.67
N ASN A 251 3.50 6.72 -22.69
CA ASN A 251 2.45 7.56 -23.27
C ASN A 251 1.52 6.69 -24.13
N ALA A 252 0.21 6.83 -23.95
CA ALA A 252 -0.82 6.03 -24.58
C ALA A 252 -1.97 6.92 -25.12
N GLN A 253 -1.62 7.87 -25.99
CA GLN A 253 -2.63 8.70 -26.67
C GLN A 253 -3.60 7.85 -27.50
N GLY A 254 -4.88 8.22 -27.45
CA GLY A 254 -5.93 7.55 -28.24
C GLY A 254 -6.32 6.17 -27.72
N MET A 255 -5.96 5.81 -26.49
CA MET A 255 -6.39 4.57 -25.86
C MET A 255 -7.93 4.57 -25.69
N SER A 256 -8.56 3.52 -26.20
CA SER A 256 -10.00 3.27 -26.11
C SER A 256 -10.20 1.82 -25.69
N MET A 257 -11.20 1.59 -24.83
CA MET A 257 -11.51 0.28 -24.24
C MET A 257 -13.02 0.16 -24.06
N ILE A 258 -13.53 -1.07 -24.03
CA ILE A 258 -14.94 -1.30 -23.76
C ILE A 258 -15.18 -1.01 -22.28
N ARG A 259 -16.17 -0.19 -21.96
CA ARG A 259 -16.59 0.04 -20.57
C ARG A 259 -18.05 0.50 -20.54
N PRO A 260 -18.80 0.16 -19.48
CA PRO A 260 -20.11 0.73 -19.26
C PRO A 260 -20.02 2.25 -19.04
N ASP A 261 -21.14 2.94 -19.20
CA ASP A 261 -21.22 4.37 -18.88
C ASP A 261 -20.99 4.58 -17.38
N GLU A 262 -20.35 5.68 -16.98
CA GLU A 262 -19.96 5.94 -15.58
C GLU A 262 -21.15 5.89 -14.60
N ARG A 263 -22.35 6.22 -15.06
CA ARG A 263 -23.60 6.15 -14.26
C ARG A 263 -24.03 4.72 -13.95
N GLU A 264 -23.72 3.78 -14.82
CA GLU A 264 -24.04 2.36 -14.61
C GLU A 264 -23.05 1.74 -13.62
N GLU A 265 -21.76 2.13 -13.69
CA GLU A 265 -20.77 1.75 -12.68
C GLU A 265 -21.19 2.25 -11.30
N GLU A 266 -21.55 3.53 -11.13
CA GLU A 266 -21.95 4.08 -9.82
C GLU A 266 -23.13 3.31 -9.19
N ARG A 267 -24.12 2.91 -9.99
CA ARG A 267 -25.28 2.12 -9.52
C ARG A 267 -24.91 0.71 -9.09
N GLU A 268 -23.94 0.10 -9.76
CA GLU A 268 -23.42 -1.22 -9.41
C GLU A 268 -22.62 -1.18 -8.09
N TYR A 269 -21.98 -0.04 -7.79
CA TYR A 269 -21.27 0.18 -6.51
C TYR A 269 -22.20 0.44 -5.32
N GLU A 270 -23.40 0.96 -5.56
CA GLU A 270 -24.42 1.23 -4.53
C GLU A 270 -25.42 0.08 -4.31
N GLY A 271 -25.49 -0.90 -5.23
CA GLY A 271 -26.40 -2.04 -5.15
C GLY A 271 -25.99 -3.13 -4.15
N GLU A 272 -26.97 -3.77 -3.51
CA GLU A 272 -26.76 -5.02 -2.76
C GLU A 272 -26.29 -6.15 -3.69
N PRO A 273 -25.40 -7.06 -3.24
CA PRO A 273 -24.93 -8.17 -4.04
C PRO A 273 -26.09 -9.11 -4.35
N ARG A 274 -26.58 -9.07 -5.59
CA ARG A 274 -27.45 -10.12 -6.12
C ARG A 274 -26.58 -11.36 -6.32
N SER A 275 -26.94 -12.46 -5.66
CA SER A 275 -26.43 -13.79 -5.97
C SER A 275 -26.83 -14.14 -7.40
N ASN A 276 -25.90 -14.57 -8.27
CA ASN A 276 -25.83 -15.91 -8.87
C ASN A 276 -24.57 -16.14 -9.75
N GLY A 277 -23.67 -17.03 -9.33
CA GLY A 277 -22.59 -17.62 -10.15
C GLY A 277 -21.17 -17.43 -9.60
N LEU A 278 -20.22 -18.30 -9.98
CA LEU A 278 -18.79 -18.13 -9.64
C LEU A 278 -18.21 -16.87 -10.32
N GLU A 279 -18.71 -16.53 -11.50
CA GLU A 279 -18.40 -15.29 -12.21
C GLU A 279 -18.81 -14.04 -11.41
N GLU A 280 -19.74 -14.16 -10.45
CA GLU A 280 -20.25 -13.06 -9.61
C GLU A 280 -19.71 -13.03 -8.18
N THR A 281 -18.75 -13.88 -7.80
CA THR A 281 -18.17 -13.89 -6.43
C THR A 281 -16.69 -13.49 -6.39
N TRP A 282 -15.81 -14.28 -7.01
CA TRP A 282 -14.38 -14.00 -7.02
C TRP A 282 -13.99 -13.01 -8.15
N CYS A 283 -14.50 -13.24 -9.36
CA CYS A 283 -14.16 -12.46 -10.55
C CYS A 283 -14.68 -11.01 -10.51
N THR A 284 -15.78 -10.77 -9.79
CA THR A 284 -16.39 -9.46 -9.57
C THR A 284 -16.04 -8.85 -8.21
N MET A 285 -15.11 -9.47 -7.45
CA MET A 285 -14.76 -9.02 -6.12
C MET A 285 -14.39 -7.52 -6.13
N ARG A 286 -14.97 -6.78 -5.17
CA ARG A 286 -14.69 -5.36 -5.00
C ARG A 286 -13.24 -5.17 -4.60
N LEU A 287 -12.53 -4.37 -5.39
CA LEU A 287 -11.09 -4.12 -5.21
C LEU A 287 -10.77 -2.78 -4.56
N HIS A 288 -11.72 -1.86 -4.47
CA HIS A 288 -11.44 -0.56 -3.86
C HIS A 288 -12.62 0.03 -3.11
N GLN A 289 -12.31 0.92 -2.18
CA GLN A 289 -13.28 1.69 -1.40
C GLN A 289 -12.73 3.11 -1.21
N ASN A 290 -13.57 4.12 -1.46
CA ASN A 290 -13.19 5.50 -1.20
C ASN A 290 -13.15 5.76 0.32
N ILE A 291 -12.00 6.21 0.83
CA ILE A 291 -11.77 6.51 2.23
C ILE A 291 -11.96 7.99 2.56
N ASP A 292 -11.99 8.88 1.57
CA ASP A 292 -12.10 10.34 1.78
C ASP A 292 -13.56 10.82 1.95
N GLU A 293 -14.55 9.92 1.81
CA GLU A 293 -15.97 10.23 2.01
C GLU A 293 -16.25 10.71 3.44
N ARG A 294 -16.48 12.03 3.59
CA ARG A 294 -16.66 12.67 4.91
C ARG A 294 -17.88 12.17 5.68
N THR A 295 -18.95 11.79 4.99
CA THR A 295 -20.18 11.29 5.60
C THR A 295 -20.04 9.89 6.19
N LYS A 296 -18.92 9.19 5.91
CA LYS A 296 -18.64 7.82 6.35
C LYS A 296 -17.54 7.74 7.42
N ALA A 297 -17.36 8.78 8.23
CA ALA A 297 -16.38 8.78 9.31
C ALA A 297 -16.73 7.75 10.39
N ASP A 298 -15.76 6.89 10.73
CA ASP A 298 -15.90 5.88 11.78
C ASP A 298 -15.72 6.47 13.18
N VAL A 299 -14.87 7.49 13.27
CA VAL A 299 -14.65 8.27 14.50
C VAL A 299 -14.73 9.74 14.15
N TYR A 300 -15.54 10.49 14.90
CA TYR A 300 -15.63 11.93 14.79
C TYR A 300 -15.61 12.57 16.18
N SER A 301 -14.77 13.59 16.35
CA SER A 301 -14.70 14.39 17.58
C SER A 301 -14.81 15.87 17.21
N LYS A 302 -15.87 16.52 17.71
CA LYS A 302 -16.19 17.91 17.41
C LYS A 302 -15.05 18.82 17.85
N GLY A 303 -14.52 19.62 16.92
CA GLY A 303 -13.42 20.54 17.20
C GLY A 303 -12.04 19.88 17.35
N ALA A 304 -11.92 18.57 17.11
CA ALA A 304 -10.64 17.86 17.18
C ALA A 304 -10.27 17.17 15.86
N GLY A 305 -11.16 16.35 15.29
CA GLY A 305 -10.81 15.61 14.08
C GLY A 305 -11.74 14.45 13.72
N GLN A 306 -11.37 13.72 12.69
CA GLN A 306 -12.09 12.55 12.18
C GLN A 306 -11.14 11.45 11.66
N LEU A 307 -11.62 10.21 11.68
CA LEU A 307 -10.92 9.03 11.18
C LEU A 307 -11.88 8.19 10.34
N ASN A 308 -11.43 7.85 9.15
CA ASN A 308 -12.08 6.90 8.25
C ASN A 308 -11.18 5.68 8.13
N ILE A 309 -11.75 4.48 8.18
CA ILE A 309 -11.05 3.21 8.15
C ILE A 309 -11.59 2.39 6.99
N VAL A 310 -10.72 1.81 6.16
CA VAL A 310 -11.05 0.76 5.18
C VAL A 310 -10.34 -0.50 5.61
N ASN A 311 -11.09 -1.47 6.12
CA ASN A 311 -10.61 -2.74 6.68
C ASN A 311 -11.36 -3.93 6.05
N GLN A 312 -11.09 -5.15 6.52
CA GLN A 312 -11.71 -6.38 6.01
C GLN A 312 -13.24 -6.41 6.05
N HIS A 313 -13.89 -5.58 6.87
CA HIS A 313 -15.35 -5.53 6.96
C HIS A 313 -15.96 -4.62 5.89
N LYS A 314 -15.26 -3.55 5.49
CA LYS A 314 -15.72 -2.63 4.44
C LYS A 314 -15.26 -3.03 3.04
N LEU A 315 -14.10 -3.68 2.95
CA LEU A 315 -13.52 -4.15 1.70
C LEU A 315 -13.09 -5.62 1.88
N PRO A 316 -13.96 -6.61 1.61
CA PRO A 316 -13.77 -8.01 1.99
C PRO A 316 -12.46 -8.66 1.51
N ILE A 317 -11.92 -8.23 0.36
CA ILE A 317 -10.64 -8.73 -0.14
C ILE A 317 -9.48 -8.51 0.84
N LEU A 318 -9.58 -7.49 1.70
CA LEU A 318 -8.58 -7.19 2.71
C LEU A 318 -8.46 -8.27 3.79
N ARG A 319 -9.45 -9.18 3.90
CA ARG A 319 -9.33 -10.39 4.72
C ARG A 319 -8.23 -11.32 4.20
N PHE A 320 -8.08 -11.43 2.87
CA PHE A 320 -7.07 -12.29 2.24
C PHE A 320 -5.69 -11.65 2.18
N MET A 321 -5.65 -10.31 2.13
CA MET A 321 -4.41 -9.55 2.12
C MET A 321 -3.88 -9.23 3.51
N ASP A 322 -4.71 -9.39 4.55
CA ASP A 322 -4.43 -8.99 5.94
C ASP A 322 -3.81 -7.58 6.04
N MET A 323 -4.41 -6.62 5.33
CA MET A 323 -4.00 -5.21 5.33
C MET A 323 -5.20 -4.28 5.48
N SER A 324 -4.98 -3.06 5.97
CA SER A 324 -6.03 -2.04 6.01
C SER A 324 -5.46 -0.64 5.82
N ALA A 325 -6.34 0.34 5.63
CA ALA A 325 -5.94 1.74 5.53
C ALA A 325 -6.82 2.63 6.43
N GLU A 326 -6.24 3.72 6.91
CA GLU A 326 -6.91 4.73 7.72
C GLU A 326 -6.59 6.11 7.20
N LYS A 327 -7.62 6.95 7.03
CA LYS A 327 -7.47 8.36 6.71
C LYS A 327 -7.83 9.18 7.94
N GLY A 328 -6.84 9.85 8.50
CA GLY A 328 -7.01 10.74 9.64
C GLY A 328 -7.00 12.21 9.22
N LYS A 329 -7.78 13.01 9.94
CA LYS A 329 -7.74 14.47 9.88
C LYS A 329 -7.83 15.05 11.28
N LEU A 330 -6.84 15.84 11.65
CA LEU A 330 -6.87 16.67 12.86
C LEU A 330 -7.08 18.11 12.46
N PHE A 331 -7.93 18.79 13.21
CA PHE A 331 -8.11 20.23 13.10
C PHE A 331 -6.96 20.99 13.76
N SER A 332 -6.98 22.31 13.61
CA SER A 332 -5.97 23.22 14.17
C SER A 332 -5.65 22.89 15.63
N GLU A 333 -4.37 22.63 15.90
CA GLU A 333 -3.81 22.38 17.23
C GLU A 333 -4.43 21.20 18.02
N ALA A 334 -5.27 20.39 17.37
CA ALA A 334 -5.89 19.23 17.98
C ALA A 334 -4.87 18.11 18.23
N LEU A 335 -5.19 17.24 19.18
CA LEU A 335 -4.31 16.16 19.62
C LEU A 335 -4.92 14.80 19.24
N TYR A 336 -4.13 13.99 18.54
CA TYR A 336 -4.30 12.54 18.57
C TYR A 336 -3.70 12.01 19.87
N THR A 337 -4.57 11.58 20.79
CA THR A 337 -4.19 11.16 22.13
C THR A 337 -3.17 10.00 22.09
N PRO A 338 -2.30 9.90 23.11
CA PRO A 338 -1.33 8.82 23.17
C PRO A 338 -2.01 7.45 23.12
N HIS A 339 -1.48 6.56 22.30
CA HIS A 339 -2.00 5.21 22.09
C HIS A 339 -0.89 4.29 21.57
N TRP A 340 -1.10 2.98 21.63
CA TRP A 340 -0.26 2.02 20.92
C TRP A 340 -1.09 1.10 20.03
N LEU A 341 -0.43 0.53 19.03
CA LEU A 341 -1.02 -0.39 18.07
C LEU A 341 -0.89 -1.81 18.60
N ILE A 342 -1.99 -2.56 18.68
CA ILE A 342 -2.00 -3.87 19.37
C ILE A 342 -1.53 -4.98 18.44
N ASN A 343 -1.93 -4.97 17.17
CA ASN A 343 -1.79 -6.10 16.25
C ASN A 343 -1.26 -5.72 14.87
N SER A 344 -0.61 -4.55 14.73
CA SER A 344 -0.07 -4.10 13.44
C SER A 344 1.01 -3.03 13.60
N HIS A 345 1.83 -2.89 12.56
CA HIS A 345 2.58 -1.68 12.29
C HIS A 345 1.66 -0.65 11.61
N GLY A 346 1.95 0.64 11.77
CA GLY A 346 1.29 1.74 11.07
C GLY A 346 2.27 2.50 10.20
N ILE A 347 2.08 2.46 8.88
CA ILE A 347 2.91 3.22 7.93
C ILE A 347 2.18 4.50 7.59
N VAL A 348 2.62 5.62 8.14
CA VAL A 348 1.97 6.93 8.05
C VAL A 348 2.53 7.72 6.87
N TYR A 349 1.67 8.22 6.00
CA TYR A 349 1.99 9.17 4.92
C TYR A 349 1.18 10.46 5.07
N VAL A 350 1.87 11.59 5.21
CA VAL A 350 1.22 12.89 5.41
C VAL A 350 0.78 13.48 4.07
N THR A 351 -0.52 13.64 3.87
CA THR A 351 -1.08 14.13 2.61
C THR A 351 -1.28 15.65 2.59
N ARG A 352 -1.44 16.29 3.75
CA ARG A 352 -1.62 17.74 3.86
C ARG A 352 -1.29 18.25 5.25
N GLY A 353 -0.75 19.47 5.33
CA GLY A 353 -0.49 20.15 6.60
C GLY A 353 0.71 19.56 7.34
N GLU A 354 0.71 19.69 8.66
CA GLU A 354 1.85 19.36 9.50
C GLU A 354 1.46 19.06 10.94
N ALA A 355 2.32 18.33 11.63
CA ALA A 355 2.13 17.99 13.04
C ALA A 355 3.45 17.73 13.75
N GLN A 356 3.45 17.90 15.07
CA GLN A 356 4.49 17.34 15.93
C GLN A 356 4.11 15.90 16.26
N VAL A 357 5.00 14.95 15.98
CA VAL A 357 4.81 13.52 16.24
C VAL A 357 5.80 13.04 17.28
N GLN A 358 5.32 12.23 18.22
CA GLN A 358 6.16 11.55 19.20
C GLN A 358 5.92 10.04 19.15
N ILE A 359 7.00 9.26 19.18
CA ILE A 359 6.98 7.80 19.24
C ILE A 359 7.93 7.35 20.35
N VAL A 360 7.41 6.52 21.27
CA VAL A 360 8.10 6.03 22.45
C VAL A 360 8.18 4.51 22.40
N ASP A 361 9.36 3.97 22.69
CA ASP A 361 9.64 2.54 22.69
C ASP A 361 9.37 1.87 24.05
N HIS A 362 9.64 0.56 24.12
CA HIS A 362 9.47 -0.24 25.34
C HIS A 362 10.40 0.17 26.50
N SER A 363 11.50 0.88 26.23
CA SER A 363 12.39 1.41 27.26
C SER A 363 11.89 2.74 27.85
N GLY A 364 10.79 3.28 27.32
CA GLY A 364 10.26 4.59 27.70
C GLY A 364 11.01 5.76 27.06
N GLN A 365 11.90 5.50 26.10
CA GLN A 365 12.64 6.53 25.38
C GLN A 365 11.85 7.02 24.18
N SER A 366 11.82 8.34 24.00
CA SER A 366 11.28 8.95 22.78
C SER A 366 12.25 8.75 21.63
N ILE A 367 11.92 7.83 20.73
CA ILE A 367 12.75 7.50 19.56
C ILE A 367 12.40 8.37 18.34
N MET A 368 11.27 9.10 18.39
CA MET A 368 10.90 10.13 17.42
C MET A 368 10.29 11.32 18.15
N ASN A 369 10.72 12.54 17.83
CA ASN A 369 10.09 13.77 18.27
C ASN A 369 10.22 14.83 17.18
N ASP A 370 9.56 14.58 16.05
CA ASP A 370 9.81 15.31 14.81
C ASP A 370 8.56 16.08 14.36
N ARG A 371 8.80 17.22 13.70
CA ARG A 371 7.76 17.93 12.95
C ARG A 371 7.66 17.30 11.57
N VAL A 372 6.52 16.68 11.29
CA VAL A 372 6.21 16.06 9.99
C VAL A 372 5.37 17.00 9.16
N LYS A 373 5.55 16.96 7.83
CA LYS A 373 4.84 17.78 6.84
C LYS A 373 4.40 16.94 5.65
N GLN A 374 3.55 17.51 4.80
CA GLN A 374 3.11 16.88 3.55
C GLN A 374 4.26 16.18 2.78
N GLY A 375 4.01 14.97 2.30
CA GLY A 375 4.97 14.11 1.60
C GLY A 375 5.83 13.25 2.52
N SER A 376 5.85 13.51 3.84
CA SER A 376 6.61 12.70 4.80
C SER A 376 5.98 11.32 5.00
N MET A 377 6.83 10.29 5.04
CA MET A 377 6.43 8.93 5.43
C MET A 377 7.20 8.48 6.66
N PHE A 378 6.55 7.79 7.60
CA PHE A 378 7.23 7.18 8.76
C PHE A 378 6.46 5.98 9.29
N VAL A 379 7.14 5.09 10.01
CA VAL A 379 6.53 3.90 10.63
C VAL A 379 6.29 4.13 12.11
N VAL A 380 5.12 3.71 12.59
CA VAL A 380 4.82 3.46 14.01
C VAL A 380 4.84 1.95 14.22
N PRO A 381 5.89 1.38 14.84
CA PRO A 381 5.94 -0.06 15.05
C PRO A 381 4.85 -0.54 16.03
N GLN A 382 4.48 -1.81 15.93
CA GLN A 382 3.53 -2.43 16.85
C GLN A 382 4.00 -2.26 18.31
N TYR A 383 3.06 -1.95 19.22
CA TYR A 383 3.29 -1.65 20.64
C TYR A 383 4.08 -0.39 20.99
N TYR A 384 4.65 0.33 20.02
CA TYR A 384 5.25 1.63 20.30
C TYR A 384 4.13 2.64 20.58
N ALA A 385 4.31 3.45 21.62
CA ALA A 385 3.33 4.46 21.97
C ALA A 385 3.53 5.68 21.08
N ALA A 386 2.47 6.15 20.43
CA ALA A 386 2.51 7.28 19.52
C ALA A 386 1.49 8.36 19.93
N SER A 387 1.84 9.62 19.67
CA SER A 387 0.93 10.76 19.77
C SER A 387 1.28 11.78 18.69
N MET A 388 0.28 12.56 18.29
CA MET A 388 0.42 13.57 17.25
C MET A 388 -0.35 14.83 17.63
N LYS A 389 0.29 15.99 17.60
CA LYS A 389 -0.36 17.30 17.77
C LYS A 389 -0.31 18.07 16.46
N ALA A 390 -1.47 18.41 15.92
CA ALA A 390 -1.57 19.16 14.67
C ALA A 390 -0.96 20.57 14.79
N GLY A 391 -0.43 21.08 13.69
CA GLY A 391 -0.07 22.49 13.55
C GLY A 391 -1.31 23.40 13.44
N ARG A 392 -1.07 24.68 13.15
CA ARG A 392 -2.15 25.69 13.04
C ARG A 392 -3.11 25.43 11.89
N ASP A 393 -2.64 24.84 10.79
CA ASP A 393 -3.47 24.56 9.61
C ASP A 393 -4.12 23.17 9.65
N GLY A 394 -3.94 22.43 10.75
CA GLY A 394 -4.33 21.03 10.88
C GLY A 394 -3.38 20.08 10.13
N ILE A 395 -3.74 18.80 10.12
CA ILE A 395 -3.03 17.76 9.37
C ILE A 395 -4.02 16.74 8.81
N GLU A 396 -3.72 16.23 7.62
CA GLU A 396 -4.38 15.06 7.04
C GLU A 396 -3.31 14.04 6.67
N TRP A 397 -3.55 12.78 7.05
CA TRP A 397 -2.62 11.69 6.83
C TRP A 397 -3.35 10.41 6.46
N LEU A 398 -2.65 9.54 5.77
CA LEU A 398 -3.03 8.15 5.53
C LEU A 398 -2.16 7.25 6.40
N THR A 399 -2.71 6.17 6.92
CA THR A 399 -1.96 5.11 7.60
C THR A 399 -2.28 3.77 6.96
N PHE A 400 -1.30 3.10 6.39
CA PHE A 400 -1.42 1.69 6.02
C PHE A 400 -1.15 0.82 7.24
N ARG A 401 -1.90 -0.27 7.37
CA ARG A 401 -1.82 -1.23 8.47
C ARG A 401 -1.45 -2.59 7.94
N THR A 402 -0.52 -3.26 8.61
CA THR A 402 -0.15 -4.65 8.34
C THR A 402 -1.11 -5.64 9.03
N THR A 403 -2.41 -5.33 9.02
CA THR A 403 -3.49 -6.24 9.44
C THR A 403 -4.80 -5.81 8.79
N GLY A 404 -5.69 -6.77 8.49
CA GLY A 404 -7.03 -6.54 7.97
C GLY A 404 -8.02 -6.00 9.01
N SER A 405 -7.70 -6.07 10.31
CA SER A 405 -8.57 -5.63 11.41
C SER A 405 -7.77 -4.87 12.49
N PRO A 406 -7.46 -3.58 12.28
CA PRO A 406 -6.52 -2.86 13.12
C PRO A 406 -7.10 -2.54 14.50
N MET A 407 -6.36 -2.91 15.55
CA MET A 407 -6.70 -2.61 16.94
C MET A 407 -5.66 -1.68 17.57
N ARG A 408 -6.13 -0.75 18.40
CA ARG A 408 -5.26 0.17 19.17
C ARG A 408 -5.79 0.35 20.58
N SER A 409 -4.89 0.66 21.51
CA SER A 409 -5.24 0.95 22.90
C SER A 409 -4.96 2.42 23.22
N PRO A 410 -5.98 3.23 23.53
CA PRO A 410 -5.77 4.62 23.92
C PRO A 410 -5.33 4.74 25.39
N VAL A 411 -4.43 5.69 25.65
CA VAL A 411 -3.94 6.02 27.00
C VAL A 411 -4.78 7.12 27.64
N ALA A 412 -5.32 8.04 26.83
CA ALA A 412 -6.18 9.13 27.30
C ALA A 412 -7.50 9.17 26.51
N GLY A 413 -8.57 9.64 27.17
CA GLY A 413 -9.92 9.73 26.61
C GLY A 413 -10.91 8.73 27.23
N TYR A 414 -12.15 8.72 26.74
CA TYR A 414 -13.23 7.94 27.35
C TYR A 414 -13.11 6.42 27.20
N THR A 415 -12.32 5.95 26.25
CA THR A 415 -12.01 4.52 26.01
C THR A 415 -10.64 4.11 26.55
N SER A 416 -10.00 4.95 27.36
CA SER A 416 -8.60 4.74 27.74
C SER A 416 -8.36 3.62 28.75
N ILE A 417 -7.13 3.11 28.75
CA ILE A 417 -6.65 2.18 29.79
C ILE A 417 -6.76 2.77 31.19
N PHE A 418 -6.57 4.09 31.36
CA PHE A 418 -6.76 4.75 32.66
C PHE A 418 -8.22 4.73 33.09
N ARG A 419 -9.19 4.88 32.16
CA ARG A 419 -10.60 4.72 32.52
C ARG A 419 -10.95 3.29 32.95
N ALA A 420 -10.31 2.30 32.34
CA ALA A 420 -10.52 0.89 32.66
C ALA A 420 -9.90 0.45 34.00
N MET A 421 -8.80 1.07 34.45
CA MET A 421 -8.13 0.70 35.72
C MET A 421 -8.94 1.12 36.96
N PRO A 422 -9.01 0.29 38.02
CA PRO A 422 -9.55 0.71 39.31
C PRO A 422 -8.83 1.95 39.86
N LEU A 423 -9.56 2.84 40.53
CA LEU A 423 -8.99 4.10 41.03
C LEU A 423 -7.79 3.85 41.95
N GLN A 424 -7.87 2.82 42.80
CA GLN A 424 -6.81 2.44 43.73
C GLN A 424 -5.53 1.98 43.03
N ILE A 425 -5.62 1.36 41.84
CA ILE A 425 -4.42 0.99 41.07
C ILE A 425 -3.68 2.26 40.64
N ILE A 426 -4.41 3.30 40.22
CA ILE A 426 -3.81 4.56 39.78
C ILE A 426 -3.21 5.32 40.98
N THR A 427 -3.96 5.47 42.08
CA THR A 427 -3.48 6.21 43.25
C THR A 427 -2.22 5.59 43.85
N ASN A 428 -2.17 4.26 43.95
CA ASN A 428 -1.00 3.56 44.48
C ASN A 428 0.17 3.55 43.47
N SER A 429 -0.09 3.37 42.17
CA SER A 429 0.96 3.37 41.14
C SER A 429 1.69 4.70 41.02
N TYR A 430 0.96 5.82 41.14
CA TYR A 430 1.50 7.17 40.94
C TYR A 430 1.68 7.97 42.23
N GLN A 431 1.30 7.42 43.39
CA GLN A 431 1.33 8.11 44.68
C GLN A 431 0.60 9.46 44.66
N ILE A 432 -0.60 9.47 44.06
CA ILE A 432 -1.44 10.67 43.91
C ILE A 432 -2.75 10.56 44.69
N ALA A 433 -3.35 11.70 45.00
CA ALA A 433 -4.64 11.74 45.68
C ALA A 433 -5.76 11.11 44.84
N PRO A 434 -6.80 10.50 45.46
CA PRO A 434 -7.94 9.95 44.74
C PRO A 434 -8.62 10.95 43.78
N SER A 435 -8.69 12.23 44.13
CA SER A 435 -9.21 13.29 43.26
C SER A 435 -8.36 13.48 42.00
N GLN A 436 -7.03 13.49 42.13
CA GLN A 436 -6.11 13.59 40.98
C GLN A 436 -6.20 12.34 40.08
N ALA A 437 -6.39 11.16 40.66
CA ALA A 437 -6.62 9.95 39.89
C ALA A 437 -7.97 10.00 39.14
N GLN A 438 -9.02 10.57 39.76
CA GLN A 438 -10.29 10.83 39.06
C GLN A 438 -10.10 11.81 37.90
N ASP A 439 -9.31 12.87 38.08
CA ASP A 439 -8.97 13.84 37.04
C ASP A 439 -8.29 13.16 35.83
N LEU A 440 -7.33 12.26 36.06
CA LEU A 440 -6.69 11.48 34.99
C LEU A 440 -7.69 10.63 34.20
N LYS A 441 -8.70 10.07 34.89
CA LYS A 441 -9.73 9.25 34.25
C LYS A 441 -10.77 10.09 33.49
N PHE A 442 -11.16 11.25 34.01
CA PHE A 442 -12.41 11.90 33.63
C PHE A 442 -12.28 13.31 33.06
N ASN A 443 -11.13 14.00 33.17
CA ASN A 443 -11.01 15.39 32.69
C ASN A 443 -11.19 15.58 31.18
N ARG A 444 -11.02 14.51 30.38
CA ARG A 444 -11.30 14.53 28.95
C ARG A 444 -12.77 14.25 28.61
N GLY A 445 -13.63 14.04 29.62
CA GLY A 445 -15.06 13.83 29.45
C GLY A 445 -15.39 12.68 28.49
N ARG A 446 -15.99 13.03 27.35
CA ARG A 446 -16.36 12.10 26.27
C ARG A 446 -15.41 12.15 25.06
N GLU A 447 -14.32 12.93 25.13
CA GLU A 447 -13.30 12.93 24.07
C GLU A 447 -12.63 11.56 23.99
N GLY A 448 -12.57 10.99 22.78
CA GLY A 448 -11.95 9.69 22.51
C GLY A 448 -10.52 9.83 22.01
N PHE A 449 -10.26 9.27 20.84
CA PHE A 449 -8.96 9.30 20.16
C PHE A 449 -8.49 10.71 19.79
N PHE A 450 -9.42 11.62 19.51
CA PHE A 450 -9.10 13.00 19.17
C PHE A 450 -9.60 13.95 20.26
N ALA A 451 -8.69 14.78 20.73
CA ALA A 451 -8.95 15.77 21.75
C ALA A 451 -8.78 17.18 21.18
N ALA A 452 -9.75 18.05 21.48
CA ALA A 452 -9.71 19.44 21.04
C ALA A 452 -8.59 20.19 21.77
N PRO A 453 -8.09 21.31 21.20
CA PRO A 453 -7.16 22.19 21.88
C PRO A 453 -7.77 22.63 23.22
N ARG A 454 -6.97 22.58 24.29
CA ARG A 454 -7.39 23.19 25.56
C ARG A 454 -7.43 24.70 25.35
N ARG A 455 -8.58 25.33 25.56
CA ARG A 455 -8.63 26.79 25.74
C ARG A 455 -7.81 27.10 26.98
N SER A 456 -6.69 27.81 26.83
CA SER A 456 -6.10 28.53 27.95
C SER A 456 -7.17 29.50 28.45
N SER A 457 -7.65 29.26 29.66
CA SER A 457 -8.47 30.25 30.38
C SER A 457 -7.53 31.24 31.04
#